data_AF-A0A6B2VAF8-F1
#
_entry.id   AF-A0A6B2VAF8-F1
#
_cell.length_a   1.000
_cell.length_b   1.000
_cell.length_c   1.000
_cell.angle_alpha   90.00
_cell.angle_beta   90.00
_cell.angle_gamma   90.00
#
_symmetry.space_group_name_H-M   'P 1'
#
loop_
_entity.id
_entity.type
_entity.pdbx_description
1 polymer ?
#
loop_
_entity_poly.entity_id
_entity_poly.type
_entity_poly.pdbx_seq_one_letter_code
_entity_poly.pdbx_strand_id
1 'polypeptide(L)'
;LAPALVLTGDGAPDLPDTLPTARADAPELPRARAAAVLPGATYVIHTSGSTGTPKPVAVGRAALEHHLTATADRFGLTNADRVLMFAQPSFDVALEEVLPTLHSGACLVLPEHEVPTGRELAALLAAARVTVANLPTSYLLATREDLRPALRDGSWTPRLLVLGGERLPAEALRGLLADTDATVLNVYGVTEAAISSTVHEISRAALADGAEIPLGTELPGERVHVLDDHRRPLPDGAVGELALAGPGLAEGYPGNAEATAARFVTVDALGGERVYLTGDLGYRGLDGLLYFLGRRDHQIKLRGHRIELEEIEAAASAALGGRSCAVVLDREGPGGPRLVGFTEEDGERPERLDERALHAELSRRLPGPLVPARWARLDAMPTLPGGKPDRATLTRRAAALDPVTDTVTDTVNESTAASEGEHAPEPQAAPGADDPMAALLAEGWRTVLGHSRFDARSHFFRSGGHSLLAAELAAWLEPRLGARPPLKVLFRNPVLADQAGALAATATPTTES
;
A
#
# COMPACT_ATOMS: atom_id res chain seq x y z
N LEU A 1 -25.14 -15.46 10.53
CA LEU A 1 -23.75 -15.95 10.62
C LEU A 1 -23.49 -16.24 12.08
N ALA A 2 -23.21 -17.50 12.44
CA ALA A 2 -22.71 -17.81 13.78
C ALA A 2 -21.27 -17.26 13.89
N PRO A 3 -20.87 -16.70 15.04
CA PRO A 3 -19.50 -16.22 15.21
C PRO A 3 -18.53 -17.40 15.13
N ALA A 4 -17.39 -17.20 14.45
CA ALA A 4 -16.31 -18.18 14.42
C ALA A 4 -15.58 -18.27 15.78
N LEU A 5 -15.60 -17.18 16.55
CA LEU A 5 -15.02 -17.06 17.89
C LEU A 5 -15.67 -15.89 18.63
N VAL A 6 -15.95 -16.05 19.92
CA VAL A 6 -16.40 -14.99 20.82
C VAL A 6 -15.27 -14.66 21.81
N LEU A 7 -14.83 -13.39 21.82
CA LEU A 7 -13.88 -12.90 22.81
C LEU A 7 -14.64 -12.51 24.08
N THR A 8 -14.24 -13.06 25.22
CA THR A 8 -14.92 -12.91 26.51
C THR A 8 -13.93 -12.56 27.62
N GLY A 9 -14.41 -12.18 28.80
CA GLY A 9 -13.55 -11.85 29.94
C GLY A 9 -14.13 -12.22 31.30
N ASP A 10 -13.38 -11.94 32.37
CA ASP A 10 -13.85 -12.14 33.74
C ASP A 10 -15.18 -11.41 34.00
N GLY A 11 -16.21 -12.17 34.35
CA GLY A 11 -17.56 -11.64 34.59
C GLY A 11 -18.47 -11.58 33.36
N ALA A 12 -18.07 -12.15 32.22
CA ALA A 12 -18.95 -12.28 31.07
C ALA A 12 -20.17 -13.17 31.35
N PRO A 13 -21.31 -12.92 30.67
CA PRO A 13 -22.51 -13.75 30.81
C PRO A 13 -22.26 -15.18 30.32
N ASP A 14 -23.03 -16.15 30.85
CA ASP A 14 -22.99 -17.53 30.38
C ASP A 14 -23.32 -17.59 28.87
N LEU A 15 -22.33 -18.01 28.08
CA LEU A 15 -22.47 -18.21 26.64
C LEU A 15 -22.79 -19.69 26.36
N PRO A 16 -23.58 -19.99 25.31
CA PRO A 16 -23.83 -21.37 24.90
C PRO A 16 -22.53 -22.15 24.66
N ASP A 17 -22.44 -23.38 25.17
CA ASP A 17 -21.28 -24.27 25.00
C ASP A 17 -20.93 -24.56 23.51
N THR A 18 -21.87 -24.31 22.61
CA THR A 18 -21.71 -24.49 21.16
C THR A 18 -20.95 -23.36 20.47
N LEU A 19 -20.73 -22.23 21.16
CA LEU A 19 -19.96 -21.11 20.63
C LEU A 19 -18.49 -21.25 21.03
N PRO A 20 -17.54 -21.22 20.07
CA PRO A 20 -16.13 -21.13 20.41
C PRO A 20 -15.88 -19.82 21.17
N THR A 21 -15.31 -19.91 22.38
CA THR A 21 -15.00 -18.75 23.22
C THR A 21 -13.51 -18.67 23.52
N ALA A 22 -12.96 -17.47 23.60
CA ALA A 22 -11.60 -17.22 24.08
C ALA A 22 -11.59 -16.10 25.12
N ARG A 23 -10.90 -16.32 26.24
CA ARG A 23 -10.74 -15.32 27.30
C ARG A 23 -9.67 -14.29 26.91
N ALA A 24 -10.05 -13.03 26.79
CA ALA A 24 -9.18 -11.91 26.45
C ALA A 24 -8.21 -11.54 27.59
N ASP A 25 -8.61 -11.79 28.84
CA ASP A 25 -7.86 -11.46 30.07
C ASP A 25 -6.93 -12.58 30.54
N ALA A 26 -7.04 -13.78 29.96
CA ALA A 26 -6.13 -14.90 30.21
C ALA A 26 -5.94 -15.77 28.95
N PRO A 27 -5.54 -15.20 27.81
CA PRO A 27 -5.43 -16.00 26.60
C PRO A 27 -4.24 -16.93 26.74
N GLU A 28 -4.42 -18.23 26.48
CA GLU A 28 -3.31 -19.15 26.21
C GLU A 28 -2.70 -18.80 24.85
N LEU A 29 -2.03 -17.65 24.77
CA LEU A 29 -1.25 -17.28 23.60
C LEU A 29 0.03 -18.11 23.58
N PRO A 30 0.55 -18.48 22.40
CA PRO A 30 1.90 -19.00 22.32
C PRO A 30 2.83 -18.03 23.05
N ARG A 31 3.55 -18.52 24.05
CA ARG A 31 4.54 -17.72 24.77
C ARG A 31 5.60 -17.30 23.76
N ALA A 32 5.50 -16.07 23.27
CA ALA A 32 6.58 -15.46 22.53
C ALA A 32 7.84 -15.60 23.38
N ARG A 33 8.94 -16.06 22.79
CA ARG A 33 10.25 -15.85 23.43
C ARG A 33 10.29 -14.37 23.80
N ALA A 34 10.69 -14.04 25.02
CA ALA A 34 10.85 -12.67 25.44
C ALA A 34 11.81 -11.97 24.45
N ALA A 35 11.25 -11.31 23.43
CA ALA A 35 11.91 -10.23 22.76
C ALA A 35 12.11 -9.14 23.82
N ALA A 36 13.09 -8.25 23.61
CA ALA A 36 13.29 -7.11 24.49
C ALA A 36 11.94 -6.45 24.79
N VAL A 37 11.50 -6.52 26.04
CA VAL A 37 10.31 -5.79 26.49
C VAL A 37 10.70 -4.33 26.43
N LEU A 38 10.09 -3.58 25.52
CA LEU A 38 10.20 -2.12 25.47
C LEU A 38 9.20 -1.57 26.50
N PRO A 39 9.65 -1.11 27.68
CA PRO A 39 8.72 -0.68 28.72
C PRO A 39 7.89 0.51 28.23
N GLY A 40 6.56 0.42 28.33
CA GLY A 40 5.64 1.49 27.90
C GLY A 40 5.03 1.29 26.51
N ALA A 41 5.73 0.58 25.61
CA ALA A 41 5.23 0.31 24.26
C ALA A 41 4.07 -0.69 24.27
N THR A 42 3.01 -0.37 23.55
CA THR A 42 1.86 -1.26 23.32
C THR A 42 1.99 -2.01 22.00
N TYR A 43 2.48 -1.34 20.95
CA TYR A 43 2.85 -2.00 19.70
C TYR A 43 4.09 -1.36 19.09
N VAL A 44 4.73 -2.12 18.21
CA VAL A 44 5.82 -1.65 17.36
C VAL A 44 5.52 -2.02 15.93
N ILE A 45 5.40 -1.01 15.07
CA ILE A 45 5.24 -1.19 13.64
C ILE A 45 6.47 -0.62 12.94
N HIS A 46 7.04 -1.40 12.03
CA HIS A 46 8.18 -0.97 11.25
C HIS A 46 7.70 -0.22 10.01
N THR A 47 8.18 1.01 9.85
CA THR A 47 7.96 1.82 8.65
C THR A 47 9.24 1.85 7.81
N SER A 48 9.12 2.14 6.52
CA SER A 48 10.29 2.32 5.65
C SER A 48 11.16 3.46 6.17
N GLY A 49 12.48 3.28 6.14
CA GLY A 49 13.43 4.25 6.68
C GLY A 49 14.31 4.88 5.59
N SER A 50 14.49 6.19 5.64
CA SER A 50 15.37 6.98 4.77
C SER A 50 16.84 6.51 4.68
N THR A 51 17.30 5.63 5.59
CA THR A 51 18.66 5.02 5.57
C THR A 51 18.67 3.59 5.00
N GLY A 52 17.52 3.11 4.50
CA GLY A 52 17.34 1.74 4.01
C GLY A 52 17.25 0.65 5.07
N THR A 53 17.07 1.03 6.33
CA THR A 53 16.71 0.12 7.42
C THR A 53 15.32 0.52 7.93
N PRO A 54 14.36 -0.42 8.06
CA PRO A 54 13.05 -0.13 8.61
C PRO A 54 13.14 0.53 9.99
N LYS A 55 12.36 1.59 10.20
CA LYS A 55 12.31 2.34 11.46
C LYS A 55 11.20 1.76 12.34
N PRO A 56 11.50 1.16 13.51
CA PRO A 56 10.47 0.75 14.44
C PRO A 56 9.83 1.98 15.06
N VAL A 57 8.51 2.12 14.96
CA VAL A 57 7.75 3.16 15.68
C VAL A 57 7.13 2.52 16.92
N ALA A 58 7.50 3.00 18.11
CA ALA A 58 6.92 2.53 19.36
C ALA A 58 5.79 3.45 19.81
N VAL A 59 4.59 2.88 19.89
CA VAL A 59 3.39 3.60 20.34
C VAL A 59 2.99 3.08 21.71
N GLY A 60 2.87 4.01 22.66
CA GLY A 60 2.51 3.71 24.04
C GLY A 60 1.01 3.54 24.24
N ARG A 61 0.63 2.99 25.40
CA ARG A 61 -0.77 2.65 25.71
C ARG A 61 -1.70 3.85 25.67
N ALA A 62 -1.29 4.96 26.25
CA ALA A 62 -2.12 6.18 26.32
C ALA A 62 -2.42 6.76 24.93
N ALA A 63 -1.46 6.71 24.00
CA ALA A 63 -1.67 7.15 22.62
C ALA A 63 -2.69 6.25 21.90
N LEU A 64 -2.59 4.94 22.08
CA LEU A 64 -3.54 4.00 21.51
C LEU A 64 -4.95 4.11 22.12
N GLU A 65 -5.06 4.24 23.44
CA GLU A 65 -6.34 4.46 24.12
C GLU A 65 -7.01 5.75 23.65
N HIS A 66 -6.24 6.83 23.51
CA HIS A 66 -6.73 8.08 22.97
C HIS A 66 -7.29 7.92 21.56
N HIS A 67 -6.49 7.36 20.65
CA HIS A 67 -6.90 7.14 19.27
C HIS A 67 -8.14 6.24 19.19
N LEU A 68 -8.18 5.16 19.98
CA LEU A 68 -9.33 4.24 20.03
C LEU A 68 -10.63 4.97 20.36
N THR A 69 -10.64 5.78 21.43
CA THR A 69 -11.85 6.52 21.83
C THR A 69 -12.22 7.58 20.79
N ALA A 70 -11.24 8.35 20.30
CA ALA A 70 -11.47 9.37 19.29
C ALA A 70 -12.06 8.79 17.99
N THR A 71 -11.55 7.64 17.55
CA THR A 71 -12.03 6.96 16.35
C THR A 71 -13.40 6.32 16.57
N ALA A 72 -13.62 5.62 17.69
CA ALA A 72 -14.92 5.01 17.99
C ALA A 72 -16.05 6.06 17.99
N ASP A 73 -15.79 7.22 18.60
CA ASP A 73 -16.72 8.35 18.63
C ASP A 73 -16.88 8.97 17.25
N ARG A 74 -15.79 9.25 16.53
CA ARG A 74 -15.84 9.89 15.20
C ARG A 74 -16.57 9.03 14.16
N PHE A 75 -16.39 7.72 14.22
CA PHE A 75 -17.05 6.74 13.34
C PHE A 75 -18.45 6.38 13.84
N GLY A 76 -18.82 6.79 15.06
CA GLY A 76 -20.11 6.47 15.69
C GLY A 76 -20.35 4.97 15.77
N LEU A 77 -19.33 4.18 16.14
CA LEU A 77 -19.42 2.73 16.21
C LEU A 77 -20.34 2.28 17.34
N THR A 78 -21.22 1.33 17.04
CA THR A 78 -22.18 0.73 17.99
C THR A 78 -22.18 -0.79 17.86
N ASN A 79 -22.84 -1.50 18.78
CA ASN A 79 -23.00 -2.95 18.69
C ASN A 79 -23.84 -3.44 17.49
N ALA A 80 -24.52 -2.53 16.77
CA ALA A 80 -25.20 -2.84 15.52
C ALA A 80 -24.24 -2.96 14.32
N ASP A 81 -22.99 -2.53 14.50
CA ASP A 81 -22.03 -2.44 13.41
C ASP A 81 -21.31 -3.74 13.10
N ARG A 82 -20.91 -3.83 11.83
CA ARG A 82 -20.17 -4.94 11.24
C ARG A 82 -19.02 -4.33 10.46
N VAL A 83 -17.84 -4.33 11.06
CA VAL A 83 -16.65 -3.64 10.56
C VAL A 83 -15.75 -4.64 9.83
N LEU A 84 -15.36 -4.33 8.61
CA LEU A 84 -14.38 -5.12 7.86
C LEU A 84 -12.98 -4.93 8.46
N MET A 85 -12.27 -6.02 8.76
CA MET A 85 -10.83 -6.01 9.00
C MET A 85 -10.11 -6.22 7.67
N PHE A 86 -9.82 -5.14 6.96
CA PHE A 86 -9.13 -5.20 5.67
C PHE A 86 -7.62 -5.09 5.83
N ALA A 87 -7.17 -4.19 6.72
CA ALA A 87 -5.76 -3.91 6.90
C ALA A 87 -5.03 -5.14 7.47
N GLN A 88 -3.84 -5.40 6.93
CA GLN A 88 -2.99 -6.46 7.44
C GLN A 88 -2.45 -6.09 8.83
N PRO A 89 -2.26 -7.04 9.76
CA PRO A 89 -1.74 -6.75 11.11
C PRO A 89 -0.37 -6.05 11.17
N SER A 90 0.37 -6.02 10.05
CA SER A 90 1.61 -5.27 9.88
C SER A 90 1.41 -3.77 9.65
N PHE A 91 0.18 -3.32 9.39
CA PHE A 91 -0.22 -1.92 9.29
C PHE A 91 -0.99 -1.50 10.53
N ASP A 92 -0.74 -0.28 10.98
CA ASP A 92 -1.32 0.30 12.18
C ASP A 92 -2.84 0.50 12.04
N VAL A 93 -3.34 0.73 10.82
CA VAL A 93 -4.76 0.74 10.48
C VAL A 93 -5.51 -0.53 10.91
N ALA A 94 -4.85 -1.70 10.98
CA ALA A 94 -5.51 -2.91 11.49
C ALA A 94 -5.96 -2.74 12.95
N LEU A 95 -5.24 -1.94 13.74
CA LEU A 95 -5.65 -1.61 15.11
C LEU A 95 -6.84 -0.65 15.16
N GLU A 96 -6.95 0.26 14.18
CA GLU A 96 -8.12 1.16 14.00
C GLU A 96 -9.38 0.39 13.59
N GLU A 97 -9.21 -0.71 12.85
CA GLU A 97 -10.32 -1.58 12.47
C GLU A 97 -10.72 -2.53 13.61
N VAL A 98 -9.75 -3.06 14.37
CA VAL A 98 -10.01 -4.07 15.41
C VAL A 98 -10.48 -3.43 16.73
N LEU A 99 -9.72 -2.48 17.27
CA LEU A 99 -9.89 -2.09 18.67
C LEU A 99 -11.15 -1.23 18.91
N PRO A 100 -11.43 -0.18 18.11
CA PRO A 100 -12.71 0.55 18.19
C PRO A 100 -13.93 -0.37 18.01
N THR A 101 -13.84 -1.36 17.10
CA THR A 101 -14.91 -2.35 16.86
C THR A 101 -15.21 -3.16 18.12
N LEU A 102 -14.17 -3.74 18.74
CA LEU A 102 -14.34 -4.52 19.96
C LEU A 102 -14.78 -3.64 21.14
N HIS A 103 -14.26 -2.41 21.23
CA HIS A 103 -14.64 -1.44 22.25
C HIS A 103 -16.14 -1.10 22.21
N SER A 104 -16.69 -0.92 21.01
CA SER A 104 -18.11 -0.58 20.81
C SER A 104 -19.05 -1.78 20.85
N GLY A 105 -18.55 -3.00 21.10
CA GLY A 105 -19.34 -4.24 21.06
C GLY A 105 -19.82 -4.61 19.65
N ALA A 106 -19.18 -4.06 18.62
CA ALA A 106 -19.49 -4.33 17.22
C ALA A 106 -18.92 -5.69 16.77
N CYS A 107 -19.34 -6.14 15.59
CA CYS A 107 -18.83 -7.37 14.98
C CYS A 107 -17.67 -7.06 14.05
N LEU A 108 -16.53 -7.74 14.23
CA LEU A 108 -15.44 -7.74 13.26
C LEU A 108 -15.69 -8.79 12.18
N VAL A 109 -15.56 -8.42 10.91
CA VAL A 109 -15.71 -9.29 9.74
C VAL A 109 -14.34 -9.49 9.10
N LEU A 110 -13.90 -10.75 9.05
CA LEU A 110 -12.59 -11.12 8.51
C LEU A 110 -12.75 -11.59 7.05
N PRO A 111 -11.91 -11.10 6.11
CA PRO A 111 -11.83 -11.68 4.79
C PRO A 111 -11.15 -13.05 4.84
N GLU A 112 -11.54 -13.93 3.93
CA GLU A 112 -10.90 -15.25 3.78
C GLU A 112 -9.47 -15.13 3.23
N HIS A 113 -9.22 -14.10 2.42
CA HIS A 113 -7.98 -13.90 1.70
C HIS A 113 -7.30 -12.59 2.09
N GLU A 114 -5.97 -12.61 2.14
CA GLU A 114 -5.13 -11.47 2.53
C GLU A 114 -5.40 -10.22 1.68
N VAL A 115 -5.54 -10.42 0.37
CA VAL A 115 -5.93 -9.37 -0.59
C VAL A 115 -7.10 -9.93 -1.40
N PRO A 116 -8.36 -9.66 -1.02
CA PRO A 116 -9.50 -10.08 -1.81
C PRO A 116 -9.48 -9.37 -3.17
N THR A 117 -10.04 -10.01 -4.19
CA THR A 117 -10.40 -9.34 -5.44
C THR A 117 -11.63 -8.45 -5.23
N GLY A 118 -11.93 -7.55 -6.18
CA GLY A 118 -13.12 -6.71 -6.09
C GLY A 118 -14.41 -7.51 -5.98
N ARG A 119 -14.53 -8.62 -6.70
CA ARG A 119 -15.70 -9.53 -6.64
C ARG A 119 -15.81 -10.30 -5.33
N GLU A 120 -14.69 -10.84 -4.82
CA GLU A 120 -14.66 -11.51 -3.52
C GLU A 120 -15.04 -10.54 -2.41
N LEU A 121 -14.51 -9.32 -2.47
CA LEU A 121 -14.86 -8.27 -1.53
C LEU A 121 -16.35 -7.92 -1.62
N ALA A 122 -16.89 -7.67 -2.82
CA ALA A 122 -18.32 -7.38 -3.00
C ALA A 122 -19.21 -8.49 -2.41
N ALA A 123 -18.88 -9.75 -2.69
CA ALA A 123 -19.61 -10.91 -2.15
C ALA A 123 -19.53 -10.97 -0.62
N LEU A 124 -18.35 -10.77 -0.03
CA LEU A 124 -18.15 -10.73 1.42
C LEU A 124 -18.95 -9.59 2.06
N LEU A 125 -18.84 -8.37 1.53
CA LEU A 125 -19.49 -7.18 2.05
C LEU A 125 -21.01 -7.35 2.09
N ALA A 126 -21.61 -7.88 1.02
CA ALA A 126 -23.04 -8.16 0.93
C ALA A 126 -23.45 -9.31 1.88
N ALA A 127 -22.79 -10.47 1.78
CA ALA A 127 -23.15 -11.66 2.56
C ALA A 127 -22.99 -11.44 4.07
N ALA A 128 -21.92 -10.75 4.46
CA ALA A 128 -21.66 -10.39 5.84
C ALA A 128 -22.36 -9.10 6.28
N ARG A 129 -23.10 -8.40 5.40
CA ARG A 129 -23.79 -7.12 5.68
C ARG A 129 -22.89 -6.12 6.39
N VAL A 130 -21.69 -5.89 5.84
CA VAL A 130 -20.70 -4.97 6.41
C VAL A 130 -21.27 -3.54 6.41
N THR A 131 -21.25 -2.88 7.57
CA THR A 131 -21.76 -1.51 7.74
C THR A 131 -20.65 -0.47 7.67
N VAL A 132 -19.43 -0.83 8.05
CA VAL A 132 -18.25 0.04 8.03
C VAL A 132 -17.09 -0.66 7.33
N ALA A 133 -16.49 0.00 6.33
CA ALA A 133 -15.30 -0.49 5.66
C ALA A 133 -14.24 0.61 5.60
N ASN A 134 -13.02 0.30 6.06
CA ASN A 134 -11.84 1.14 5.92
C ASN A 134 -10.97 0.55 4.82
N LEU A 135 -10.72 1.31 3.75
CA LEU A 135 -10.01 0.81 2.57
C LEU A 135 -8.94 1.82 2.14
N PRO A 136 -7.74 1.36 1.74
CA PRO A 136 -6.80 2.20 1.04
C PRO A 136 -7.44 2.80 -0.21
N THR A 137 -7.21 4.09 -0.44
CA THR A 137 -7.83 4.81 -1.56
C THR A 137 -7.63 4.10 -2.90
N SER A 138 -6.39 3.74 -3.26
CA SER A 138 -6.10 3.03 -4.52
C SER A 138 -6.83 1.70 -4.65
N TYR A 139 -6.95 0.96 -3.55
CA TYR A 139 -7.62 -0.33 -3.55
C TYR A 139 -9.12 -0.17 -3.81
N LEU A 140 -9.78 0.78 -3.13
CA LEU A 140 -11.17 1.12 -3.43
C LEU A 140 -11.31 1.52 -4.90
N LEU A 141 -10.46 2.43 -5.37
CA LEU A 141 -10.53 2.91 -6.75
C LEU A 141 -10.36 1.76 -7.75
N ALA A 142 -9.44 0.85 -7.52
CA ALA A 142 -9.21 -0.28 -8.42
C ALA A 142 -10.37 -1.29 -8.43
N THR A 143 -11.08 -1.45 -7.32
CA THR A 143 -12.17 -2.44 -7.17
C THR A 143 -13.58 -1.85 -7.30
N ARG A 144 -13.71 -0.52 -7.45
CA ARG A 144 -15.00 0.20 -7.43
C ARG A 144 -16.04 -0.35 -8.40
N GLU A 145 -15.65 -0.75 -9.62
CA GLU A 145 -16.63 -1.21 -10.62
C GLU A 145 -17.23 -2.58 -10.25
N ASP A 146 -16.52 -3.41 -9.48
CA ASP A 146 -17.07 -4.65 -8.91
C ASP A 146 -17.97 -4.37 -7.69
N LEU A 147 -17.71 -3.29 -6.94
CA LEU A 147 -18.47 -2.90 -5.75
C LEU A 147 -19.79 -2.18 -6.09
N ARG A 148 -19.80 -1.35 -7.14
CA ARG A 148 -20.94 -0.49 -7.51
C ARG A 148 -22.25 -1.24 -7.78
N PRO A 149 -22.29 -2.42 -8.44
CA PRO A 149 -23.52 -3.18 -8.60
C PRO A 149 -24.22 -3.47 -7.27
N ALA A 150 -23.46 -3.92 -6.27
CA ALA A 150 -24.00 -4.26 -4.95
C ALA A 150 -24.51 -3.03 -4.17
N LEU A 151 -23.90 -1.87 -4.40
CA LEU A 151 -24.37 -0.60 -3.84
C LEU A 151 -25.68 -0.15 -4.51
N ARG A 152 -25.75 -0.21 -5.84
CA ARG A 152 -26.91 0.23 -6.62
C ARG A 152 -28.17 -0.61 -6.40
N ASP A 153 -28.01 -1.92 -6.34
CA ASP A 153 -29.14 -2.84 -6.14
C ASP A 153 -29.53 -2.99 -4.67
N GLY A 154 -28.74 -2.39 -3.75
CA GLY A 154 -28.99 -2.40 -2.31
C GLY A 154 -28.63 -3.72 -1.63
N SER A 155 -27.96 -4.65 -2.31
CA SER A 155 -27.45 -5.89 -1.69
C SER A 155 -26.33 -5.63 -0.67
N TRP A 156 -25.60 -4.52 -0.84
CA TRP A 156 -24.68 -3.99 0.18
C TRP A 156 -25.00 -2.52 0.45
N THR A 157 -25.34 -2.19 1.70
CA THR A 157 -25.73 -0.85 2.15
C THR A 157 -24.83 -0.40 3.31
N PRO A 158 -23.58 0.00 3.03
CA PRO A 158 -22.70 0.52 4.07
C PRO A 158 -23.24 1.84 4.63
N ARG A 159 -23.03 2.09 5.92
CA ARG A 159 -23.28 3.42 6.51
C ARG A 159 -22.05 4.32 6.44
N LEU A 160 -20.86 3.72 6.45
CA LEU A 160 -19.59 4.43 6.55
C LEU A 160 -18.53 3.76 5.69
N LEU A 161 -17.91 4.54 4.80
CA LEU A 161 -16.70 4.17 4.07
C LEU A 161 -15.58 5.11 4.50
N VAL A 162 -14.49 4.55 4.99
CA VAL A 162 -13.30 5.29 5.38
C VAL A 162 -12.23 5.04 4.32
N LEU A 163 -11.63 6.11 3.83
CA LEU A 163 -10.58 6.10 2.82
C LEU A 163 -9.38 6.85 3.34
N GLY A 164 -8.19 6.31 3.12
CA GLY A 164 -6.98 6.97 3.57
C GLY A 164 -5.73 6.35 2.99
N GLY A 165 -4.61 6.83 3.50
CA GLY A 165 -3.29 6.34 3.11
C GLY A 165 -2.79 6.88 1.78
N GLU A 166 -3.58 7.54 0.94
CA GLU A 166 -3.12 8.17 -0.31
C GLU A 166 -3.96 9.40 -0.66
N ARG A 167 -3.50 10.20 -1.63
CA ARG A 167 -4.28 11.34 -2.13
C ARG A 167 -5.55 10.83 -2.81
N LEU A 168 -6.67 11.47 -2.51
CA LEU A 168 -7.99 11.08 -2.99
C LEU A 168 -8.43 12.00 -4.15
N PRO A 169 -8.47 11.51 -5.40
CA PRO A 169 -8.94 12.30 -6.53
C PRO A 169 -10.47 12.38 -6.52
N ALA A 170 -11.01 13.60 -6.36
CA ALA A 170 -12.46 13.84 -6.29
C ALA A 170 -13.25 13.23 -7.46
N GLU A 171 -12.73 13.36 -8.68
CA GLU A 171 -13.36 12.81 -9.88
C GLU A 171 -13.53 11.29 -9.81
N ALA A 172 -12.59 10.57 -9.21
CA ALA A 172 -12.64 9.11 -9.13
C ALA A 172 -13.72 8.59 -8.16
N LEU A 173 -14.27 9.45 -7.31
CA LEU A 173 -15.32 9.09 -6.34
C LEU A 173 -16.74 9.39 -6.81
N ARG A 174 -16.94 10.21 -7.84
CA ARG A 174 -18.29 10.64 -8.28
C ARG A 174 -19.23 9.46 -8.52
N GLY A 175 -18.74 8.46 -9.25
CA GLY A 175 -19.52 7.28 -9.61
C GLY A 175 -19.87 6.39 -8.41
N LEU A 176 -18.96 6.28 -7.44
CA LEU A 176 -19.18 5.49 -6.22
C LEU A 176 -20.16 6.18 -5.30
N LEU A 177 -19.96 7.47 -5.03
CA LEU A 177 -20.84 8.25 -4.16
C LEU A 177 -22.26 8.31 -4.72
N ALA A 178 -22.45 8.43 -6.04
CA ALA A 178 -23.78 8.39 -6.65
C ALA A 178 -24.56 7.08 -6.38
N ASP A 179 -23.86 5.98 -6.10
CA ASP A 179 -24.43 4.65 -5.96
C ASP A 179 -24.71 4.26 -4.49
N THR A 180 -24.36 5.10 -3.50
CA THR A 180 -24.53 4.80 -2.07
C THR A 180 -24.88 6.04 -1.25
N ASP A 181 -25.63 5.87 -0.16
CA ASP A 181 -25.88 6.93 0.84
C ASP A 181 -24.91 6.89 2.03
N ALA A 182 -23.86 6.06 1.95
CA ALA A 182 -22.84 6.00 2.97
C ALA A 182 -22.17 7.35 3.20
N THR A 183 -21.87 7.65 4.46
CA THR A 183 -20.89 8.69 4.78
C THR A 183 -19.53 8.23 4.28
N VAL A 184 -18.81 9.09 3.54
CA VAL A 184 -17.46 8.79 3.07
C VAL A 184 -16.48 9.73 3.75
N LEU A 185 -15.53 9.16 4.49
CA LEU A 185 -14.50 9.89 5.20
C LEU A 185 -13.16 9.75 4.48
N ASN A 186 -12.46 10.87 4.30
CA ASN A 186 -11.03 10.89 4.02
C ASN A 186 -10.28 11.04 5.34
N VAL A 187 -9.44 10.08 5.70
CA VAL A 187 -8.63 10.10 6.92
C VAL A 187 -7.16 10.25 6.58
N TYR A 188 -6.47 11.04 7.39
CA TYR A 188 -5.03 11.23 7.28
C TYR A 188 -4.35 11.06 8.63
N GLY A 189 -3.21 10.41 8.60
CA GLY A 189 -2.30 10.30 9.71
C GLY A 189 -1.01 9.59 9.31
N VAL A 190 -0.18 9.38 10.32
CA VAL A 190 1.12 8.75 10.23
C VAL A 190 1.29 7.84 11.44
N THR A 191 2.06 6.77 11.29
CA THR A 191 2.32 5.81 12.38
C THR A 191 2.89 6.46 13.64
N GLU A 192 3.68 7.53 13.48
CA GLU A 192 4.25 8.30 14.59
C GLU A 192 3.24 9.11 15.42
N ALA A 193 1.98 9.22 14.97
CA ALA A 193 0.89 9.91 15.65
C ALA A 193 -0.34 9.00 15.81
N ALA A 194 -0.12 7.70 16.00
CA ALA A 194 -1.14 6.68 16.21
C ALA A 194 -2.22 6.67 15.12
N ILE A 195 -1.84 6.20 13.93
CA ILE A 195 -2.73 5.82 12.83
C ILE A 195 -3.36 7.01 12.08
N SER A 196 -4.38 7.65 12.67
CA SER A 196 -5.12 8.76 12.06
C SER A 196 -5.14 9.96 13.00
N SER A 197 -4.97 11.16 12.42
CA SER A 197 -4.91 12.43 13.16
C SER A 197 -5.95 13.43 12.65
N THR A 198 -6.37 13.33 11.38
CA THR A 198 -7.39 14.20 10.79
C THR A 198 -8.41 13.42 10.01
N VAL A 199 -9.59 14.03 9.85
CA VAL A 199 -10.73 13.44 9.17
C VAL A 199 -11.51 14.52 8.41
N HIS A 200 -11.88 14.20 7.17
CA HIS A 200 -12.77 15.01 6.35
C HIS A 200 -13.96 14.18 5.90
N GLU A 201 -15.17 14.71 6.07
CA GLU A 201 -16.35 14.12 5.46
C GLU A 201 -16.55 14.66 4.05
N ILE A 202 -16.52 13.76 3.07
CA ILE A 202 -16.59 14.13 1.66
C ILE A 202 -18.03 14.45 1.31
N SER A 203 -18.32 15.72 1.06
CA SER A 203 -19.63 16.12 0.55
C SER A 203 -19.77 15.81 -0.95
N ARG A 204 -20.97 15.41 -1.38
CA ARG A 204 -21.29 15.21 -2.80
C ARG A 204 -21.07 16.49 -3.62
N ALA A 205 -21.33 17.66 -3.03
CA ALA A 205 -21.14 18.96 -3.65
C ALA A 205 -19.66 19.24 -3.96
N ALA A 206 -18.75 18.84 -3.06
CA ALA A 206 -17.30 19.05 -3.24
C ALA A 206 -16.73 18.31 -4.46
N LEU A 207 -17.42 17.28 -4.98
CA LEU A 207 -16.95 16.53 -6.14
C LEU A 207 -17.25 17.21 -7.48
N ALA A 208 -18.19 18.16 -7.54
CA ALA A 208 -18.64 18.76 -8.79
C ALA A 208 -17.54 19.57 -9.49
N ASP A 209 -16.66 20.21 -8.70
CA ASP A 209 -15.69 21.19 -9.21
C ASP A 209 -14.29 20.62 -9.43
N GLY A 210 -14.09 19.31 -9.18
CA GLY A 210 -12.76 18.70 -9.25
C GLY A 210 -11.78 19.25 -8.21
N ALA A 211 -12.30 19.86 -7.16
CA ALA A 211 -11.53 20.44 -6.08
C ALA A 211 -10.69 19.39 -5.36
N GLU A 212 -9.56 19.82 -4.80
CA GLU A 212 -8.74 18.98 -3.93
C GLU A 212 -9.53 18.57 -2.69
N ILE A 213 -9.52 17.27 -2.38
CA ILE A 213 -10.15 16.77 -1.16
C ILE A 213 -9.26 17.13 0.03
N PRO A 214 -9.75 17.91 1.01
CA PRO A 214 -9.00 18.26 2.20
C PRO A 214 -8.64 17.04 3.05
N LEU A 215 -7.58 17.18 3.84
CA LEU A 215 -7.29 16.30 4.98
C LEU A 215 -8.30 16.49 6.13
N GLY A 216 -9.04 17.62 6.11
CA GLY A 216 -10.14 17.90 7.01
C GLY A 216 -9.70 18.59 8.30
N THR A 217 -10.31 18.20 9.40
CA THR A 217 -10.02 18.73 10.75
C THR A 217 -9.46 17.64 11.63
N GLU A 218 -8.80 18.05 12.70
CA GLU A 218 -8.23 17.15 13.69
C GLU A 218 -9.27 16.26 14.37
N LEU A 219 -8.86 15.03 14.70
CA LEU A 219 -9.58 14.20 15.64
C LEU A 219 -9.57 14.86 17.04
N PRO A 220 -10.59 14.58 17.89
CA PRO A 220 -10.65 15.19 19.22
C PRO A 220 -9.37 14.98 20.02
N GLY A 221 -8.71 16.08 20.44
CA GLY A 221 -7.48 16.05 21.25
C GLY A 221 -6.18 16.12 20.45
N GLU A 222 -6.23 15.79 19.15
CA GLU A 222 -5.14 16.00 18.20
C GLU A 222 -5.06 17.47 17.78
N ARG A 223 -3.86 17.89 17.37
CA ARG A 223 -3.56 19.24 16.86
C ARG A 223 -2.64 19.13 15.66
N VAL A 224 -2.93 19.92 14.63
CA VAL A 224 -2.07 20.04 13.45
C VAL A 224 -1.63 21.48 13.31
N HIS A 225 -0.32 21.69 13.38
CA HIS A 225 0.31 22.98 13.12
C HIS A 225 0.90 23.01 11.71
N VAL A 226 0.88 24.18 11.08
CA VAL A 226 1.61 24.43 9.83
C VAL A 226 2.83 25.27 10.17
N LEU A 227 4.03 24.73 9.98
CA LEU A 227 5.28 25.35 10.44
C LEU A 227 6.17 25.78 9.28
N ASP A 228 6.90 26.89 9.47
CA ASP A 228 7.99 27.29 8.58
C ASP A 228 9.30 26.51 8.85
N ASP A 229 10.35 26.79 8.06
CA ASP A 229 11.68 26.18 8.20
C ASP A 229 12.36 26.46 9.54
N HIS A 230 11.91 27.49 10.27
CA HIS A 230 12.38 27.85 11.60
C HIS A 230 11.45 27.33 12.71
N ARG A 231 10.50 26.45 12.38
CA ARG A 231 9.51 25.85 13.29
C ARG A 231 8.59 26.87 13.93
N ARG A 232 8.31 27.98 13.25
CA ARG A 232 7.33 28.97 13.70
C ARG A 232 5.98 28.66 13.07
N PRO A 233 4.87 28.78 13.83
CA PRO A 233 3.53 28.59 13.27
C PRO A 233 3.24 29.64 12.20
N LEU A 234 2.68 29.18 11.10
CA LEU A 234 2.26 30.00 9.97
C LEU A 234 0.75 30.34 10.08
N PRO A 235 0.32 31.50 9.57
CA PRO A 235 -1.09 31.86 9.51
C PRO A 235 -1.84 31.01 8.48
N ASP A 236 -3.17 30.97 8.58
CA ASP A 236 -4.03 30.31 7.59
C ASP A 236 -3.77 30.83 6.17
N GLY A 237 -3.75 29.90 5.21
CA GLY A 237 -3.42 30.12 3.80
C GLY A 237 -1.93 30.04 3.46
N ALA A 238 -1.04 30.08 4.45
CA ALA A 238 0.40 29.94 4.21
C ALA A 238 0.82 28.46 4.16
N VAL A 239 1.68 28.14 3.20
CA VAL A 239 2.20 26.78 3.00
C VAL A 239 3.40 26.54 3.91
N GLY A 240 3.39 25.41 4.59
CA GLY A 240 4.50 24.94 5.43
C GLY A 240 4.46 23.44 5.65
N GLU A 241 5.32 22.97 6.56
CA GLU A 241 5.34 21.56 6.97
C GLU A 241 4.25 21.30 8.02
N LEU A 242 3.48 20.22 7.82
CA LEU A 242 2.49 19.76 8.79
C LEU A 242 3.21 19.13 9.98
N ALA A 243 2.88 19.59 11.19
CA ALA A 243 3.41 19.06 12.43
C ALA A 243 2.26 18.60 13.33
N LEU A 244 2.30 17.35 13.77
CA LEU A 244 1.27 16.73 14.59
C LEU A 244 1.62 16.87 16.07
N ALA A 245 0.65 17.22 16.90
CA ALA A 245 0.82 17.33 18.34
C ALA A 245 -0.41 16.77 19.04
N GLY A 246 -0.21 16.16 20.20
CA GLY A 246 -1.32 15.56 20.91
C GLY A 246 -0.94 14.30 21.68
N PRO A 247 -1.93 13.72 22.37
CA PRO A 247 -1.77 12.46 23.08
C PRO A 247 -1.51 11.26 22.15
N GLY A 248 -1.84 11.32 20.85
CA GLY A 248 -1.55 10.26 19.88
C GLY A 248 -0.07 10.12 19.49
N LEU A 249 0.81 11.04 19.92
CA LEU A 249 2.23 10.96 19.56
C LEU A 249 2.91 9.71 20.11
N ALA A 250 3.63 9.01 19.23
CA ALA A 250 4.50 7.91 19.57
C ALA A 250 5.62 8.34 20.53
N GLU A 251 6.20 7.36 21.21
CA GLU A 251 7.36 7.58 22.08
C GLU A 251 8.61 7.94 21.26
N GLY A 252 8.72 7.38 20.05
CA GLY A 252 9.79 7.65 19.11
C GLY A 252 10.21 6.38 18.36
N TYR A 253 11.48 6.34 17.98
CA TYR A 253 12.10 5.20 17.29
C TYR A 253 13.05 4.46 18.26
N PRO A 254 12.67 3.30 18.81
CA PRO A 254 13.53 2.54 19.73
C PRO A 254 14.91 2.25 19.15
N GLY A 255 15.94 2.47 19.97
CA GLY A 255 17.34 2.29 19.53
C GLY A 255 17.86 3.37 18.58
N ASN A 256 17.08 4.41 18.26
CA ASN A 256 17.48 5.49 17.37
C ASN A 256 17.09 6.87 17.92
N ALA A 257 17.83 7.32 18.95
CA ALA A 257 17.59 8.60 19.61
C ALA A 257 17.81 9.80 18.69
N GLU A 258 18.75 9.72 17.75
CA GLU A 258 19.03 10.79 16.78
C GLU A 258 17.83 11.00 15.84
N ALA A 259 17.31 9.93 15.22
CA ALA A 259 16.12 10.04 14.37
C ALA A 259 14.90 10.49 15.17
N THR A 260 14.79 10.06 16.44
CA THR A 260 13.71 10.50 17.33
C THR A 260 13.80 12.00 17.57
N ALA A 261 14.96 12.52 17.99
CA ALA A 261 15.15 13.94 18.24
C ALA A 261 15.04 14.81 16.97
N ALA A 262 15.31 14.24 15.79
CA ALA A 262 15.18 14.94 14.51
C ALA A 262 13.71 15.18 14.10
N ARG A 263 12.79 14.29 14.49
CA ARG A 263 11.37 14.34 14.08
C ARG A 263 10.41 14.67 15.20
N PHE A 264 10.66 14.21 16.42
CA PHE A 264 9.89 14.52 17.62
C PHE A 264 10.56 15.68 18.35
N VAL A 265 10.11 16.90 18.05
CA VAL A 265 10.77 18.13 18.50
C VAL A 265 9.86 18.91 19.45
N THR A 266 10.48 19.66 20.35
CA THR A 266 9.79 20.66 21.15
C THR A 266 9.83 22.00 20.41
N VAL A 267 8.69 22.68 20.30
CA VAL A 267 8.57 23.96 19.59
C VAL A 267 8.28 25.08 20.59
N ASP A 268 9.28 25.92 20.85
CA ASP A 268 9.17 27.03 21.82
C ASP A 268 8.10 28.05 21.42
N ALA A 269 7.94 28.31 20.12
CA ALA A 269 6.90 29.20 19.59
C ALA A 269 5.47 28.70 19.87
N LEU A 270 5.32 27.42 20.18
CA LEU A 270 4.07 26.77 20.60
C LEU A 270 4.04 26.53 22.12
N GLY A 271 4.81 27.30 22.90
CA GLY A 271 4.87 27.17 24.36
C GLY A 271 5.59 25.92 24.85
N GLY A 272 6.53 25.39 24.06
CA GLY A 272 7.26 24.17 24.41
C GLY A 272 6.47 22.89 24.13
N GLU A 273 5.50 22.94 23.22
CA GLU A 273 4.75 21.77 22.80
C GLU A 273 5.63 20.76 22.05
N ARG A 274 5.47 19.47 22.34
CA ARG A 274 6.11 18.38 21.59
C ARG A 274 5.28 18.09 20.34
N VAL A 275 5.94 18.10 19.18
CA VAL A 275 5.33 17.82 17.89
C VAL A 275 6.12 16.75 17.12
N TYR A 276 5.45 16.03 16.23
CA TYR A 276 6.07 15.20 15.21
C TYR A 276 6.06 15.94 13.87
N LEU A 277 7.25 16.17 13.30
CA LEU A 277 7.44 16.76 11.97
C LEU A 277 7.20 15.71 10.89
N THR A 278 6.09 15.84 10.16
CA THR A 278 5.60 14.79 9.25
C THR A 278 6.42 14.66 7.96
N GLY A 279 7.10 15.72 7.54
CA GLY A 279 7.63 15.88 6.19
C GLY A 279 6.57 16.14 5.12
N ASP A 280 5.28 16.20 5.47
CA ASP A 280 4.19 16.55 4.55
C ASP A 280 4.05 18.07 4.48
N LEU A 281 3.94 18.61 3.26
CA LEU A 281 3.68 20.02 3.00
C LEU A 281 2.19 20.26 2.83
N GLY A 282 1.69 21.33 3.42
CA GLY A 282 0.28 21.67 3.39
C GLY A 282 0.01 23.07 3.92
N TYR A 283 -1.26 23.40 4.02
CA TYR A 283 -1.73 24.65 4.63
C TYR A 283 -3.10 24.43 5.28
N ARG A 284 -3.44 25.30 6.23
CA ARG A 284 -4.82 25.41 6.73
C ARG A 284 -5.54 26.48 5.91
N GLY A 285 -6.64 26.13 5.26
CA GLY A 285 -7.46 27.07 4.51
C GLY A 285 -8.17 28.06 5.43
N LEU A 286 -8.70 29.15 4.86
CA LEU A 286 -9.52 30.13 5.58
C LEU A 286 -10.88 29.54 6.03
N ASP A 287 -11.25 28.39 5.48
CA ASP A 287 -12.38 27.56 5.91
C ASP A 287 -12.06 26.67 7.12
N GLY A 288 -10.82 26.72 7.62
CA GLY A 288 -10.33 25.93 8.75
C GLY A 288 -9.89 24.51 8.40
N LEU A 289 -10.02 24.08 7.14
CA LEU A 289 -9.67 22.74 6.68
C LEU A 289 -8.18 22.63 6.33
N LEU A 290 -7.59 21.47 6.54
CA LEU A 290 -6.20 21.19 6.17
C LEU A 290 -6.11 20.65 4.73
N TYR A 291 -5.13 21.13 3.98
CA TYR A 291 -4.86 20.73 2.61
C TYR A 291 -3.46 20.15 2.48
N PHE A 292 -3.32 19.09 1.69
CA PHE A 292 -2.06 18.42 1.42
C PHE A 292 -1.53 18.81 0.04
N LEU A 293 -0.28 19.27 -0.03
CA LEU A 293 0.35 19.68 -1.28
C LEU A 293 1.41 18.70 -1.78
N GLY A 294 1.93 17.83 -0.92
CA GLY A 294 3.00 16.91 -1.26
C GLY A 294 3.92 16.65 -0.08
N ARG A 295 5.09 16.10 -0.37
CA ARG A 295 6.13 15.86 0.64
C ARG A 295 7.33 16.78 0.42
N ARG A 296 7.93 17.21 1.53
CA ARG A 296 9.21 17.91 1.57
C ARG A 296 10.36 16.95 1.25
N ASP A 297 10.22 15.70 1.65
CA ASP A 297 11.16 14.62 1.36
C ASP A 297 10.74 13.80 0.12
N HIS A 298 11.46 12.72 -0.14
CA HIS A 298 11.24 11.84 -1.30
C HIS A 298 10.36 10.63 -0.97
N GLN A 299 9.79 10.58 0.23
CA GLN A 299 8.89 9.52 0.59
C GLN A 299 7.64 9.60 -0.28
N ILE A 300 7.08 8.44 -0.61
CA ILE A 300 5.85 8.34 -1.39
C ILE A 300 4.85 7.44 -0.68
N LYS A 301 3.58 7.53 -1.09
CA LYS A 301 2.57 6.52 -0.80
C LYS A 301 2.18 5.83 -2.10
N LEU A 302 2.27 4.50 -2.13
CA LEU A 302 1.91 3.68 -3.28
C LEU A 302 1.12 2.46 -2.81
N ARG A 303 -0.14 2.37 -3.23
CA ARG A 303 -1.06 1.30 -2.89
C ARG A 303 -1.27 1.15 -1.38
N GLY A 304 -1.39 2.27 -0.68
CA GLY A 304 -1.49 2.34 0.78
C GLY A 304 -0.17 2.11 1.53
N HIS A 305 0.92 1.74 0.85
CA HIS A 305 2.23 1.58 1.46
C HIS A 305 2.99 2.91 1.51
N ARG A 306 3.52 3.24 2.69
CA ARG A 306 4.50 4.32 2.87
C ARG A 306 5.88 3.80 2.48
N ILE A 307 6.46 4.38 1.42
CA ILE A 307 7.72 3.91 0.81
C ILE A 307 8.76 5.03 0.83
N GLU A 308 9.92 4.76 1.43
CA GLU A 308 11.14 5.56 1.29
C GLU A 308 11.89 5.05 0.06
N LEU A 309 12.05 5.91 -0.95
CA LEU A 309 12.71 5.51 -2.21
C LEU A 309 14.18 5.14 -1.97
N GLU A 310 14.82 5.81 -1.02
CA GLU A 310 16.19 5.60 -0.58
C GLU A 310 16.43 4.19 -0.02
N GLU A 311 15.41 3.54 0.56
CA GLU A 311 15.52 2.14 1.02
C GLU A 311 15.73 1.19 -0.14
N ILE A 312 14.97 1.40 -1.20
CA ILE A 312 15.05 0.61 -2.42
C ILE A 312 16.38 0.90 -3.13
N GLU A 313 16.80 2.17 -3.15
CA GLU A 313 18.07 2.60 -3.74
C GLU A 313 19.28 1.99 -3.03
N ALA A 314 19.28 1.99 -1.69
CA ALA A 314 20.34 1.37 -0.90
C ALA A 314 20.38 -0.15 -1.10
N ALA A 315 19.22 -0.81 -1.14
CA ALA A 315 19.13 -2.23 -1.43
C ALA A 315 19.67 -2.57 -2.83
N ALA A 316 19.28 -1.79 -3.84
CA ALA A 316 19.72 -1.97 -5.22
C ALA A 316 21.19 -1.64 -5.42
N SER A 317 21.68 -0.55 -4.83
CA SER A 317 23.09 -0.18 -4.85
C SER A 317 23.95 -1.31 -4.28
N ALA A 318 23.57 -1.88 -3.14
CA ALA A 318 24.27 -3.03 -2.56
C ALA A 318 24.25 -4.28 -3.47
N ALA A 319 23.10 -4.57 -4.12
CA ALA A 319 22.99 -5.68 -5.06
C ALA A 319 23.83 -5.48 -6.34
N LEU A 320 24.06 -4.22 -6.72
CA LEU A 320 24.81 -3.81 -7.89
C LEU A 320 26.26 -3.42 -7.57
N GLY A 321 26.81 -3.85 -6.43
CA GLY A 321 28.21 -3.63 -6.09
C GLY A 321 28.57 -2.18 -5.73
N GLY A 322 27.61 -1.40 -5.23
CA GLY A 322 27.80 -0.01 -4.80
C GLY A 322 27.51 1.04 -5.87
N ARG A 323 26.91 0.64 -7.01
CA ARG A 323 26.52 1.57 -8.08
C ARG A 323 25.53 2.63 -7.59
N SER A 324 25.57 3.81 -8.21
CA SER A 324 24.58 4.86 -7.99
C SER A 324 23.22 4.40 -8.49
N CYS A 325 22.21 4.52 -7.63
CA CYS A 325 20.85 4.09 -7.88
C CYS A 325 19.87 5.20 -7.48
N ALA A 326 18.85 5.40 -8.28
CA ALA A 326 17.74 6.29 -7.97
C ALA A 326 16.41 5.63 -8.37
N VAL A 327 15.39 5.72 -7.53
CA VAL A 327 14.06 5.18 -7.80
C VAL A 327 13.06 6.33 -7.86
N VAL A 328 12.09 6.27 -8.76
CA VAL A 328 11.00 7.24 -8.84
C VAL A 328 9.66 6.54 -8.95
N LEU A 329 8.60 7.23 -8.52
CA LEU A 329 7.23 6.83 -8.82
C LEU A 329 6.83 7.42 -10.17
N ASP A 330 6.59 6.56 -11.16
CA ASP A 330 5.86 6.92 -12.38
C ASP A 330 4.36 6.77 -12.11
N ARG A 331 3.63 7.88 -12.13
CA ARG A 331 2.19 7.92 -11.81
C ARG A 331 1.29 7.57 -12.98
N GLU A 332 1.77 7.72 -14.21
CA GLU A 332 0.98 7.61 -15.44
C GLU A 332 1.30 6.33 -16.22
N GLY A 333 1.79 5.33 -15.50
CA GLY A 333 2.23 4.10 -16.09
C GLY A 333 1.17 3.26 -16.77
N PRO A 334 1.55 2.39 -17.72
CA PRO A 334 0.70 1.27 -18.15
C PRO A 334 0.33 0.42 -16.92
N GLY A 335 -0.97 0.31 -16.62
CA GLY A 335 -1.46 -0.36 -15.40
C GLY A 335 -1.47 0.51 -14.13
N GLY A 336 -1.26 1.82 -14.26
CA GLY A 336 -1.29 2.78 -13.15
C GLY A 336 0.07 3.05 -12.50
N PRO A 337 0.08 3.67 -11.30
CA PRO A 337 1.32 4.06 -10.63
C PRO A 337 2.28 2.89 -10.37
N ARG A 338 3.56 3.05 -10.73
CA ARG A 338 4.63 2.04 -10.55
C ARG A 338 5.97 2.65 -10.16
N LEU A 339 6.82 1.85 -9.53
CA LEU A 339 8.22 2.20 -9.25
C LEU A 339 9.11 1.91 -10.45
N VAL A 340 9.99 2.85 -10.78
CA VAL A 340 11.03 2.70 -11.81
C VAL A 340 12.38 3.03 -11.19
N GLY A 341 13.31 2.09 -11.27
CA GLY A 341 14.70 2.28 -10.86
C GLY A 341 15.57 2.81 -12.00
N PHE A 342 16.63 3.51 -11.64
CA PHE A 342 17.67 4.00 -12.52
C PHE A 342 19.03 3.67 -11.90
N THR A 343 19.98 3.28 -12.74
CA THR A 343 21.36 3.05 -12.30
C THR A 343 22.36 3.55 -13.33
N GLU A 344 23.49 4.08 -12.87
CA GLU A 344 24.58 4.50 -13.76
C GLU A 344 25.29 3.31 -14.41
N GLU A 345 25.75 3.45 -15.65
CA GLU A 345 26.61 2.45 -16.29
C GLU A 345 27.89 2.20 -15.49
N ASP A 346 28.29 0.92 -15.40
CA ASP A 346 29.61 0.57 -14.90
C ASP A 346 30.58 0.52 -16.08
N GLY A 347 31.47 1.51 -16.17
CA GLY A 347 32.47 1.60 -17.23
C GLY A 347 33.47 0.44 -17.26
N GLU A 348 33.58 -0.34 -16.17
CA GLU A 348 34.44 -1.52 -16.07
C GLU A 348 33.70 -2.83 -16.40
N ARG A 349 32.35 -2.83 -16.38
CA ARG A 349 31.50 -3.98 -16.70
C ARG A 349 30.41 -3.61 -17.70
N PRO A 350 30.72 -3.63 -19.01
CA PRO A 350 29.77 -3.24 -20.06
C PRO A 350 28.62 -4.23 -20.27
N GLU A 351 28.55 -5.33 -19.49
CA GLU A 351 27.47 -6.31 -19.56
C GLU A 351 26.11 -5.65 -19.32
N ARG A 352 25.07 -6.08 -20.06
CA ARG A 352 23.70 -5.59 -19.88
C ARG A 352 23.26 -5.78 -18.43
N LEU A 353 22.51 -4.82 -17.89
CA LEU A 353 21.94 -4.96 -16.55
C LEU A 353 20.97 -6.15 -16.57
N ASP A 354 21.25 -7.16 -15.75
CA ASP A 354 20.32 -8.25 -15.54
C ASP A 354 19.22 -7.79 -14.56
N GLU A 355 18.18 -7.16 -15.10
CA GLU A 355 17.01 -6.72 -14.33
C GLU A 355 16.35 -7.88 -13.56
N ARG A 356 16.43 -9.12 -14.07
CA ARG A 356 15.82 -10.29 -13.41
C ARG A 356 16.61 -10.70 -12.19
N ALA A 357 17.93 -10.81 -12.31
CA ALA A 357 18.79 -11.10 -11.18
C ALA A 357 18.65 -10.01 -10.09
N LEU A 358 18.58 -8.74 -10.49
CA LEU A 358 18.36 -7.63 -9.57
C LEU A 358 16.98 -7.72 -8.90
N HIS A 359 15.91 -7.98 -9.65
CA HIS A 359 14.58 -8.15 -9.07
C HIS A 359 14.53 -9.31 -8.07
N ALA A 360 15.16 -10.44 -8.39
CA ALA A 360 15.22 -11.61 -7.51
C ALA A 360 15.95 -11.29 -6.19
N GLU A 361 17.08 -10.58 -6.26
CA GLU A 361 17.84 -10.17 -5.08
C GLU A 361 17.06 -9.15 -4.23
N LEU A 362 16.44 -8.16 -4.86
CA LEU A 362 15.60 -7.18 -4.16
C LEU A 362 14.39 -7.86 -3.51
N SER A 363 13.75 -8.83 -4.17
CA SER A 363 12.61 -9.59 -3.64
C SER A 363 12.95 -10.48 -2.43
N ARG A 364 14.23 -10.75 -2.18
CA ARG A 364 14.69 -11.43 -0.96
C ARG A 364 14.80 -10.48 0.24
N ARG A 365 15.00 -9.18 -0.02
CA ARG A 365 15.34 -8.17 1.00
C ARG A 365 14.20 -7.20 1.28
N LEU A 366 13.35 -6.95 0.29
CA LEU A 366 12.26 -5.98 0.35
C LEU A 366 10.90 -6.69 0.25
N PRO A 367 9.84 -6.12 0.86
CA PRO A 367 8.47 -6.52 0.57
C PRO A 367 8.15 -6.38 -0.91
N GLY A 368 7.35 -7.29 -1.47
CA GLY A 368 7.02 -7.33 -2.90
C GLY A 368 6.56 -5.97 -3.50
N PRO A 369 5.68 -5.21 -2.84
CA PRO A 369 5.24 -3.90 -3.34
C PRO A 369 6.34 -2.83 -3.49
N LEU A 370 7.49 -3.00 -2.81
CA LEU A 370 8.62 -2.06 -2.86
C LEU A 370 9.62 -2.39 -3.98
N VAL A 371 9.53 -3.56 -4.63
CA VAL A 371 10.51 -3.98 -5.63
C VAL A 371 10.17 -3.35 -7.00
N PRO A 372 11.02 -2.47 -7.56
CA PRO A 372 10.78 -1.90 -8.89
C PRO A 372 10.90 -3.00 -9.95
N ALA A 373 9.90 -3.07 -10.82
CA ALA A 373 9.87 -4.03 -11.92
C ALA A 373 10.79 -3.64 -13.09
N ARG A 374 11.17 -2.36 -13.20
CA ARG A 374 12.04 -1.86 -14.28
C ARG A 374 13.21 -1.08 -13.72
N TRP A 375 14.36 -1.29 -14.37
CA TRP A 375 15.57 -0.53 -14.12
C TRP A 375 16.14 -0.01 -15.44
N ALA A 376 16.22 1.31 -15.59
CA ALA A 376 16.85 1.94 -16.74
C ALA A 376 18.30 2.30 -16.44
N ARG A 377 19.19 2.02 -17.40
CA ARG A 377 20.59 2.46 -17.33
C ARG A 377 20.71 3.90 -17.79
N LEU A 378 21.57 4.65 -17.12
CA LEU A 378 21.92 6.01 -17.47
C LEU A 378 23.43 6.10 -17.67
N ASP A 379 23.88 6.83 -18.68
CA ASP A 379 25.31 7.13 -18.87
C ASP A 379 25.88 7.87 -17.65
N ALA A 380 25.07 8.77 -17.07
CA ALA A 380 25.33 9.46 -15.82
C ALA A 380 24.02 9.82 -15.12
N MET A 381 24.02 9.80 -13.78
CA MET A 381 22.88 10.16 -12.96
C MET A 381 22.65 11.67 -13.05
N PRO A 382 21.48 12.12 -13.50
CA PRO A 382 21.08 13.52 -13.38
C PRO A 382 21.13 13.90 -11.90
N THR A 383 21.84 14.95 -11.55
CA THR A 383 21.96 15.42 -10.16
C THR A 383 21.62 16.90 -10.06
N LEU A 384 21.04 17.28 -8.92
CA LEU A 384 20.84 18.67 -8.52
C LEU A 384 22.18 19.25 -8.01
N PRO A 385 22.31 20.59 -7.94
CA PRO A 385 23.40 21.23 -7.22
C PRO A 385 23.51 20.66 -5.79
N GLY A 386 24.65 20.03 -5.48
CA GLY A 386 24.84 19.27 -4.23
C GLY A 386 24.88 17.74 -4.39
N GLY A 387 24.77 17.22 -5.62
CA GLY A 387 25.06 15.82 -5.95
C GLY A 387 23.94 14.82 -5.66
N LYS A 388 22.76 15.29 -5.24
CA LYS A 388 21.56 14.44 -5.08
C LYS A 388 20.91 14.13 -6.43
N PRO A 389 20.31 12.95 -6.65
CA PRO A 389 19.58 12.65 -7.89
C PRO A 389 18.49 13.68 -8.20
N ASP A 390 18.45 14.18 -9.44
CA ASP A 390 17.36 15.02 -9.95
C ASP A 390 16.16 14.15 -10.31
N ARG A 391 15.34 13.87 -9.30
CA ARG A 391 14.14 13.05 -9.43
C ARG A 391 13.12 13.61 -10.42
N ALA A 392 13.03 14.93 -10.60
CA ALA A 392 12.08 15.52 -11.55
C ALA A 392 12.47 15.15 -13.00
N THR A 393 13.77 15.18 -13.30
CA THR A 393 14.28 14.70 -14.59
C THR A 393 14.09 13.19 -14.74
N LEU A 394 14.37 12.41 -13.69
CA LEU A 394 14.18 10.96 -13.72
C LEU A 394 12.72 10.54 -13.90
N THR A 395 11.76 11.23 -13.25
CA THR A 395 10.32 10.97 -13.45
C THR A 395 9.89 11.24 -14.89
N ARG A 396 10.35 12.34 -15.51
CA ARG A 396 10.08 12.59 -16.94
C ARG A 396 10.67 11.50 -17.83
N ARG A 397 11.88 11.02 -17.51
CA ARG A 397 12.49 9.90 -18.24
C ARG A 397 11.70 8.61 -18.05
N ALA A 398 11.20 8.33 -16.84
CA ALA A 398 10.41 7.15 -16.55
C ALA A 398 9.09 7.12 -17.34
N ALA A 399 8.42 8.27 -17.48
CA ALA A 399 7.22 8.40 -18.31
C ALA A 399 7.48 8.21 -19.81
N ALA A 400 8.71 8.48 -20.27
CA ALA A 400 9.14 8.28 -21.66
C ALA A 400 9.71 6.87 -21.94
N LEU A 401 9.82 6.01 -20.93
CA LEU A 401 10.20 4.61 -21.14
C LEU A 401 9.00 3.89 -21.77
N ASP A 402 9.20 3.32 -22.96
CA ASP A 402 8.19 2.46 -23.58
C ASP A 402 7.78 1.34 -22.62
N PRO A 403 6.49 0.91 -22.64
CA PRO A 403 6.13 -0.39 -22.09
C PRO A 403 6.98 -1.42 -22.80
N VAL A 404 8.00 -1.97 -22.13
CA VAL A 404 8.81 -3.03 -22.73
C VAL A 404 7.91 -4.23 -22.91
N THR A 405 7.42 -4.41 -24.13
CA THR A 405 7.09 -5.71 -24.68
C THR A 405 8.39 -6.49 -24.72
N ASP A 406 8.54 -7.51 -23.87
CA ASP A 406 9.69 -8.43 -23.88
C ASP A 406 9.68 -9.33 -25.13
N THR A 407 9.35 -8.79 -26.30
CA THR A 407 9.64 -9.48 -27.56
C THR A 407 11.11 -9.23 -27.87
N VAL A 408 11.93 -10.27 -27.66
CA VAL A 408 13.33 -10.30 -28.10
C VAL A 408 13.36 -9.99 -29.59
N THR A 409 13.68 -8.74 -29.93
CA THR A 409 14.21 -8.40 -31.25
C THR A 409 15.67 -8.08 -31.00
N ASP A 410 16.51 -9.12 -31.13
CA ASP A 410 17.92 -8.91 -31.43
C ASP A 410 17.99 -8.26 -32.81
N THR A 411 18.14 -6.94 -32.87
CA THR A 411 18.54 -6.27 -34.10
C THR A 411 19.91 -5.64 -33.90
N VAL A 412 20.89 -6.40 -34.36
CA VAL A 412 22.20 -5.90 -34.78
C VAL A 412 21.94 -4.89 -35.91
N ASN A 413 22.58 -3.73 -35.81
CA ASN A 413 22.68 -2.74 -36.88
C ASN A 413 23.11 -3.40 -38.20
N GLU A 414 22.33 -3.22 -39.27
CA GLU A 414 22.88 -2.86 -40.57
C GLU A 414 21.82 -2.21 -41.47
N SER A 415 22.25 -1.13 -42.11
CA SER A 415 21.49 -0.25 -42.99
C SER A 415 21.16 -0.93 -44.32
N THR A 416 19.95 -0.77 -44.84
CA THR A 416 19.67 -0.34 -46.23
C THR A 416 18.16 -0.20 -46.50
N ALA A 417 17.84 0.64 -47.47
CA ALA A 417 16.54 1.19 -47.78
C ALA A 417 15.57 0.24 -48.52
N ALA A 418 14.28 0.55 -48.36
CA ALA A 418 13.16 0.40 -49.32
C ALA A 418 12.80 -0.99 -49.86
N SER A 419 11.65 -1.51 -49.45
CA SER A 419 10.54 -1.87 -50.37
C SER A 419 9.28 -2.25 -49.59
N GLU A 420 8.15 -1.74 -50.09
CA GLU A 420 6.78 -2.12 -49.72
C GLU A 420 6.57 -3.64 -49.84
N GLY A 421 5.83 -4.20 -48.88
CA GLY A 421 5.39 -5.58 -48.91
C GLY A 421 4.59 -5.91 -47.66
N GLU A 422 3.27 -6.06 -47.82
CA GLU A 422 2.38 -6.67 -46.84
C GLU A 422 2.97 -8.02 -46.39
N HIS A 423 3.50 -8.08 -45.17
CA HIS A 423 3.71 -9.33 -44.45
C HIS A 423 2.88 -9.24 -43.17
N ALA A 424 1.85 -10.08 -43.12
CA ALA A 424 1.13 -10.39 -41.90
C ALA A 424 2.14 -10.76 -40.80
N PRO A 425 1.94 -10.32 -39.54
CA PRO A 425 2.85 -10.71 -38.48
C PRO A 425 2.82 -12.24 -38.33
N GLU A 426 3.99 -12.88 -38.42
CA GLU A 426 4.15 -14.29 -38.12
C GLU A 426 3.59 -14.60 -36.72
N PRO A 427 2.94 -15.75 -36.51
CA PRO A 427 2.43 -16.12 -35.20
C PRO A 427 3.61 -16.26 -34.23
N GLN A 428 3.68 -15.37 -33.24
CA GLN A 428 4.58 -15.53 -32.09
C GLN A 428 4.38 -16.93 -31.52
N ALA A 429 5.47 -17.70 -31.42
CA ALA A 429 5.45 -19.04 -30.86
C ALA A 429 4.73 -19.03 -29.50
N ALA A 430 3.71 -19.89 -29.35
CA ALA A 430 2.93 -19.96 -28.12
C ALA A 430 3.89 -20.18 -26.93
N PRO A 431 3.83 -19.34 -25.87
CA PRO A 431 4.64 -19.55 -24.68
C PRO A 431 4.37 -20.94 -24.10
N GLY A 432 5.42 -21.77 -24.04
CA GLY A 432 5.37 -23.07 -23.39
C GLY A 432 4.47 -24.11 -24.09
N ALA A 433 4.55 -24.24 -25.42
CA ALA A 433 3.81 -25.30 -26.14
C ALA A 433 4.00 -26.71 -25.52
N ASP A 434 5.13 -26.95 -24.86
CA ASP A 434 5.46 -28.21 -24.17
C ASP A 434 5.24 -28.18 -22.64
N ASP A 435 4.82 -27.05 -22.04
CA ASP A 435 4.54 -26.90 -20.60
C ASP A 435 3.08 -26.45 -20.35
N PRO A 436 2.19 -27.39 -19.96
CA PRO A 436 0.78 -27.09 -19.68
C PRO A 436 0.58 -26.01 -18.61
N MET A 437 1.47 -25.90 -17.62
CA MET A 437 1.36 -24.90 -16.56
C MET A 437 1.73 -23.51 -17.10
N ALA A 438 2.76 -23.41 -17.94
CA ALA A 438 3.11 -22.17 -18.61
C ALA A 438 2.00 -21.69 -19.54
N ALA A 439 1.36 -22.61 -20.28
CA ALA A 439 0.22 -22.28 -21.14
C ALA A 439 -0.99 -21.76 -20.33
N LEU A 440 -1.31 -22.43 -19.21
CA LEU A 440 -2.38 -22.00 -18.29
C LEU A 440 -2.09 -20.62 -17.70
N LEU A 441 -0.85 -20.40 -17.27
CA LEU A 441 -0.44 -19.15 -16.66
C LEU A 441 -0.44 -18.00 -17.67
N ALA A 442 0.03 -18.24 -18.89
CA ALA A 442 -0.05 -17.28 -19.98
C ALA A 442 -1.50 -16.83 -20.20
N GLU A 443 -2.46 -17.76 -20.18
CA GLU A 443 -3.87 -17.43 -20.32
C GLU A 443 -4.43 -16.61 -19.14
N GLY A 444 -4.02 -16.95 -17.92
CA GLY A 444 -4.32 -16.15 -16.74
C GLY A 444 -3.79 -14.72 -16.87
N TRP A 445 -2.54 -14.56 -17.30
CA TRP A 445 -1.92 -13.25 -17.55
C TRP A 445 -2.67 -12.45 -18.62
N ARG A 446 -3.08 -13.08 -19.73
CA ARG A 446 -3.90 -12.42 -20.76
C ARG A 446 -5.20 -11.90 -20.19
N THR A 447 -5.83 -12.69 -19.32
CA THR A 447 -7.09 -12.32 -18.68
C THR A 447 -6.91 -11.11 -17.76
N VAL A 448 -5.90 -11.11 -16.88
CA VAL A 448 -5.76 -10.06 -15.85
C VAL A 448 -5.04 -8.81 -16.34
N LEU A 449 -4.08 -8.94 -17.27
CA LEU A 449 -3.33 -7.80 -17.82
C LEU A 449 -4.02 -7.17 -19.04
N GLY A 450 -5.01 -7.84 -19.63
CA GLY A 450 -5.79 -7.32 -20.74
C GLY A 450 -5.03 -7.22 -22.07
N HIS A 451 -3.90 -7.90 -22.22
CA HIS A 451 -3.16 -7.98 -23.49
C HIS A 451 -2.52 -9.35 -23.72
N SER A 452 -2.13 -9.66 -24.97
CA SER A 452 -1.74 -11.02 -25.38
C SER A 452 -0.24 -11.26 -25.59
N ARG A 453 0.58 -10.21 -25.45
CA ARG A 453 2.01 -10.21 -25.79
C ARG A 453 2.89 -10.78 -24.68
N PHE A 454 2.81 -12.10 -24.45
CA PHE A 454 3.65 -12.81 -23.49
C PHE A 454 4.37 -13.98 -24.13
N ASP A 455 5.63 -14.14 -23.76
CA ASP A 455 6.46 -15.32 -24.00
C ASP A 455 6.90 -15.94 -22.65
N ALA A 456 7.61 -17.07 -22.70
CA ALA A 456 8.11 -17.77 -21.50
C ALA A 456 9.02 -16.90 -20.61
N ARG A 457 9.56 -15.82 -21.16
CA ARG A 457 10.54 -14.91 -20.57
C ARG A 457 9.90 -13.60 -20.07
N SER A 458 8.62 -13.40 -20.37
CA SER A 458 7.88 -12.22 -19.97
C SER A 458 7.75 -12.17 -18.45
N HIS A 459 7.79 -10.96 -17.91
CA HIS A 459 7.79 -10.73 -16.47
C HIS A 459 6.52 -9.98 -16.03
N PHE A 460 5.81 -10.49 -15.03
CA PHE A 460 4.43 -10.10 -14.70
C PHE A 460 4.31 -8.61 -14.38
N PHE A 461 5.09 -8.13 -13.41
CA PHE A 461 5.10 -6.73 -13.02
C PHE A 461 5.66 -5.81 -14.10
N ARG A 462 6.45 -6.40 -15.01
CA ARG A 462 7.04 -5.71 -16.15
C ARG A 462 5.98 -5.50 -17.23
N SER A 463 5.02 -6.40 -17.32
CA SER A 463 3.87 -6.28 -18.20
C SER A 463 2.73 -5.43 -17.63
N GLY A 464 2.95 -4.68 -16.55
CA GLY A 464 1.92 -3.86 -15.89
C GLY A 464 1.22 -4.55 -14.71
N GLY A 465 1.64 -5.76 -14.34
CA GLY A 465 1.13 -6.47 -13.18
C GLY A 465 1.41 -5.75 -11.86
N HIS A 466 0.58 -6.04 -10.85
CA HIS A 466 0.73 -5.53 -9.48
C HIS A 466 -0.01 -6.41 -8.47
N SER A 467 0.03 -6.07 -7.17
CA SER A 467 -0.55 -6.87 -6.09
C SER A 467 -2.01 -7.26 -6.32
N LEU A 468 -2.86 -6.31 -6.69
CA LEU A 468 -4.27 -6.62 -6.99
C LEU A 468 -4.42 -7.54 -8.22
N LEU A 469 -3.69 -7.29 -9.32
CA LEU A 469 -3.72 -8.18 -10.49
C LEU A 469 -3.12 -9.57 -10.18
N ALA A 470 -2.18 -9.67 -9.24
CA ALA A 470 -1.68 -10.95 -8.74
C ALA A 470 -2.74 -11.68 -7.90
N ALA A 471 -3.55 -10.95 -7.12
CA ALA A 471 -4.69 -11.51 -6.41
C ALA A 471 -5.80 -11.97 -7.36
N GLU A 472 -6.08 -11.20 -8.42
CA GLU A 472 -6.99 -11.59 -9.50
C GLU A 472 -6.48 -12.83 -10.25
N LEU A 473 -5.17 -12.89 -10.54
CA LEU A 473 -4.55 -14.06 -11.16
C LEU A 473 -4.68 -15.29 -10.26
N ALA A 474 -4.43 -15.14 -8.95
CA ALA A 474 -4.58 -16.23 -7.99
C ALA A 474 -6.03 -16.75 -7.94
N ALA A 475 -7.02 -15.86 -7.88
CA ALA A 475 -8.44 -16.22 -7.90
C ALA A 475 -8.85 -16.87 -9.24
N TRP A 476 -8.28 -16.42 -10.36
CA TRP A 476 -8.52 -17.03 -11.66
C TRP A 476 -7.93 -18.44 -11.77
N LEU A 477 -6.74 -18.65 -11.20
CA LEU A 477 -6.04 -19.95 -11.19
C LEU A 477 -6.68 -20.96 -10.23
N GLU A 478 -7.23 -20.52 -9.11
CA GLU A 478 -7.81 -21.38 -8.07
C GLU A 478 -8.73 -22.49 -8.59
N PRO A 479 -9.81 -22.22 -9.37
CA PRO A 479 -10.69 -23.28 -9.87
C PRO A 479 -10.01 -24.22 -10.88
N ARG A 480 -8.84 -23.84 -11.44
CA ARG A 480 -8.06 -24.64 -12.40
C ARG A 480 -6.99 -25.48 -11.71
N LEU A 481 -6.47 -25.00 -10.57
CA LEU A 481 -5.44 -25.67 -9.78
C LEU A 481 -6.03 -26.48 -8.61
N GLY A 482 -7.30 -26.26 -8.27
CA GLY A 482 -7.97 -26.87 -7.12
C GLY A 482 -7.66 -26.19 -5.78
N ALA A 483 -6.73 -25.23 -5.75
CA ALA A 483 -6.40 -24.40 -4.60
C ALA A 483 -5.84 -23.05 -5.04
N ARG A 484 -6.06 -22.00 -4.23
CA ARG A 484 -5.53 -20.67 -4.49
C ARG A 484 -4.00 -20.64 -4.30
N PRO A 485 -3.22 -20.25 -5.33
CA PRO A 485 -1.78 -20.14 -5.17
C PRO A 485 -1.43 -19.00 -4.21
N PRO A 486 -0.46 -19.19 -3.27
CA PRO A 486 -0.05 -18.12 -2.38
C PRO A 486 0.55 -16.94 -3.16
N LEU A 487 0.14 -15.71 -2.85
CA LEU A 487 0.67 -14.50 -3.51
C LEU A 487 2.19 -14.46 -3.47
N LYS A 488 2.79 -14.85 -2.35
CA LYS A 488 4.25 -14.93 -2.18
C LYS A 488 4.96 -15.75 -3.27
N VAL A 489 4.32 -16.81 -3.80
CA VAL A 489 4.86 -17.62 -4.90
C VAL A 489 4.85 -16.82 -6.20
N LEU A 490 3.75 -16.11 -6.49
CA LEU A 490 3.60 -15.26 -7.67
C LEU A 490 4.58 -14.09 -7.67
N PHE A 491 4.81 -13.47 -6.50
CA PHE A 491 5.74 -12.35 -6.36
C PHE A 491 7.22 -12.76 -6.50
N ARG A 492 7.60 -13.91 -5.93
CA ARG A 492 8.99 -14.38 -5.95
C ARG A 492 9.44 -14.89 -7.31
N ASN A 493 8.51 -15.39 -8.11
CA ASN A 493 8.77 -15.91 -9.44
C ASN A 493 7.95 -15.09 -10.43
N PRO A 494 8.43 -13.90 -10.84
CA PRO A 494 7.65 -13.00 -11.67
C PRO A 494 7.76 -13.30 -13.17
N VAL A 495 8.69 -14.17 -13.59
CA VAL A 495 8.86 -14.58 -15.00
C VAL A 495 7.91 -15.73 -15.29
N LEU A 496 7.24 -15.72 -16.45
CA LEU A 496 6.19 -16.68 -16.78
C LEU A 496 6.64 -18.15 -16.63
N ALA A 497 7.79 -18.53 -17.19
CA ALA A 497 8.30 -19.89 -17.05
C ALA A 497 8.67 -20.25 -15.60
N ASP A 498 9.34 -19.34 -14.88
CA ASP A 498 9.74 -19.58 -13.48
C ASP A 498 8.52 -19.67 -12.55
N GLN A 499 7.50 -18.84 -12.81
CA GLN A 499 6.24 -18.83 -12.10
C GLN A 499 5.47 -20.13 -12.34
N ALA A 500 5.42 -20.59 -13.59
CA ALA A 500 4.83 -21.88 -13.93
C ALA A 500 5.56 -23.04 -13.23
N GLY A 501 6.89 -23.06 -13.26
CA GLY A 501 7.70 -24.06 -12.56
C GLY A 501 7.46 -24.08 -11.04
N ALA A 502 7.39 -22.91 -10.42
CA ALA A 502 7.12 -22.79 -8.99
C ALA A 502 5.70 -23.27 -8.61
N LEU A 503 4.70 -22.96 -9.45
CA LEU A 503 3.32 -23.41 -9.24
C LEU A 503 3.18 -24.92 -9.44
N ALA A 504 3.85 -25.49 -10.45
CA ALA A 504 3.87 -26.94 -10.69
C ALA A 504 4.52 -27.69 -9.51
N ALA A 505 5.61 -27.15 -8.95
CA ALA A 505 6.26 -27.73 -7.77
C ALA A 505 5.34 -27.73 -6.53
N THR A 506 4.47 -26.73 -6.38
CA THR A 506 3.48 -26.68 -5.28
C THR A 506 2.22 -27.53 -5.54
N ALA A 507 1.88 -27.81 -6.80
CA ALA A 507 0.73 -28.62 -7.18
C ALA A 507 1.03 -30.13 -7.12
N THR A 508 2.31 -30.53 -7.07
CA THR A 508 2.70 -31.92 -6.88
C THR A 508 2.64 -32.24 -5.39
N PRO A 509 1.76 -33.13 -4.92
CA PRO A 509 1.78 -33.51 -3.51
C PRO A 509 3.14 -34.14 -3.20
N THR A 510 3.79 -33.67 -2.15
CA THR A 510 4.84 -34.43 -1.45
C THR A 510 4.23 -35.76 -1.04
N THR A 511 4.42 -36.78 -1.87
CA THR A 511 4.34 -38.18 -1.45
C THR A 511 5.52 -38.44 -0.53
N GLU A 512 5.36 -38.09 0.75
CA GLU A 512 6.22 -38.61 1.81
C GLU A 512 5.54 -39.81 2.47
N SER A 513 6.06 -40.97 2.06
CA SER A 513 6.42 -42.18 2.81
C SER A 513 5.73 -42.50 4.14
#